data_AF-A0A7W9ZNR8-F1
#
_entry.id   AF-A0A7W9ZNR8-F1
#
_cell.length_a   1.000
_cell.length_b   1.000
_cell.length_c   1.000
_cell.angle_alpha   90.00
_cell.angle_beta   90.00
_cell.angle_gamma   90.00
#
_symmetry.space_group_name_H-M   'P 1'
#
loop_
_entity.id
_entity.type
_entity.pdbx_description
1 polymer ?
#
loop_
_entity_poly.entity_id
_entity_poly.type
_entity_poly.pdbx_seq_one_letter_code
_entity_poly.pdbx_strand_id
1 'polypeptide(L)'
;MAANAYVRARIDPSVKDGAALVLDSLGLTTSDIIRIVLTRIARDKALPVELTRPNAETIAAMEEARAIKAGRGEHFNSAEELFESLERNKIAK
;
A
#
# COMPACT_ATOMS: atom_id res chain seq x y z
N MET A 1 -0.11 -11.57 -30.37
CA MET A 1 -1.56 -11.25 -30.37
C MET A 1 -1.71 -9.75 -30.17
N ALA A 2 -2.55 -9.08 -30.96
CA ALA A 2 -2.79 -7.65 -30.77
C ALA A 2 -3.52 -7.40 -29.44
N ALA A 3 -3.12 -6.36 -28.70
CA ALA A 3 -3.83 -5.95 -27.50
C ALA A 3 -5.23 -5.44 -27.89
N ASN A 4 -6.28 -6.17 -27.49
CA ASN A 4 -7.67 -5.94 -27.90
C ASN A 4 -8.61 -5.58 -26.73
N ALA A 5 -8.11 -5.60 -25.50
CA ALA A 5 -8.85 -5.21 -24.30
C ALA A 5 -8.62 -3.73 -23.95
N TYR A 6 -9.66 -3.06 -23.47
CA TYR A 6 -9.63 -1.66 -23.07
C TYR A 6 -9.61 -1.48 -21.56
N VAL A 7 -8.81 -0.53 -21.09
CA VAL A 7 -8.84 -0.05 -19.70
C VAL A 7 -9.55 1.30 -19.70
N ARG A 8 -10.66 1.39 -18.96
CA ARG A 8 -11.43 2.64 -18.77
C ARG A 8 -11.58 2.91 -17.28
N ALA A 9 -11.11 4.05 -16.82
CA ALA A 9 -11.23 4.49 -15.44
C ALA A 9 -11.72 5.94 -15.40
N ARG A 10 -12.61 6.24 -14.44
CA ARG A 10 -12.98 7.63 -14.14
C ARG A 10 -11.83 8.28 -13.38
N ILE A 11 -11.50 9.51 -13.74
CA ILE A 11 -10.45 10.31 -13.13
C ILE A 11 -10.87 11.78 -13.16
N ASP A 12 -10.41 12.53 -12.17
CA ASP A 12 -10.55 13.98 -12.18
C ASP A 12 -9.83 14.58 -13.41
N PRO A 13 -10.46 15.47 -14.19
CA PRO A 13 -9.85 16.08 -15.37
C PRO A 13 -8.52 16.79 -15.07
N SER A 14 -8.44 17.52 -13.96
CA SER A 14 -7.22 18.27 -13.59
C SER A 14 -6.05 17.33 -13.29
N VAL A 15 -6.33 16.19 -12.65
CA VAL A 15 -5.31 15.16 -12.38
C VAL A 15 -4.85 14.51 -13.68
N LYS A 16 -5.79 14.21 -14.58
CA LYS A 16 -5.47 13.63 -15.89
C LYS A 16 -4.54 14.55 -16.69
N ASP A 17 -4.89 15.83 -16.77
CA ASP A 17 -4.15 16.80 -17.57
C ASP A 17 -2.76 17.06 -16.97
N GLY A 18 -2.67 17.22 -15.64
CA GLY A 18 -1.39 17.35 -14.94
C GLY A 18 -0.48 16.14 -15.13
N ALA A 19 -1.03 14.92 -15.02
CA ALA A 19 -0.28 13.70 -15.26
C ALA A 19 0.16 13.56 -16.72
N ALA A 20 -0.70 13.94 -17.69
CA ALA A 20 -0.36 13.89 -19.11
C ALA A 20 0.83 14.81 -19.44
N LEU A 21 0.88 16.01 -18.88
CA LEU A 21 2.02 16.94 -19.08
C LEU A 21 3.33 16.37 -18.54
N VAL A 22 3.31 15.77 -17.35
CA VAL A 22 4.51 15.16 -16.77
C VAL A 22 4.97 13.96 -17.60
N LEU A 23 4.04 13.10 -18.02
CA LEU A 23 4.37 11.93 -18.84
C LEU A 23 4.90 12.32 -20.23
N ASP A 24 4.34 13.38 -20.83
CA ASP A 24 4.80 13.90 -22.12
C ASP A 24 6.25 14.41 -22.04
N SER A 25 6.63 15.05 -20.92
CA SER A 25 8.03 15.43 -20.67
C SER A 25 9.01 14.24 -20.61
N LEU A 26 8.48 13.02 -20.35
CA LEU A 26 9.22 11.76 -20.35
C LEU A 26 9.06 10.96 -21.66
N GLY A 27 8.36 11.52 -22.66
CA GLY A 27 8.07 10.84 -23.93
C GLY A 27 7.08 9.68 -23.80
N LEU A 28 6.24 9.69 -22.76
CA LEU A 28 5.25 8.64 -22.47
C LEU A 28 3.83 9.17 -22.60
N THR A 29 2.93 8.36 -23.13
CA THR A 29 1.49 8.65 -23.06
C THR A 29 0.88 8.07 -21.79
N THR A 30 -0.31 8.55 -21.40
CA THR A 30 -1.10 7.94 -20.32
C THR A 30 -1.37 6.45 -20.60
N SER A 31 -1.50 6.05 -21.87
CA SER A 31 -1.71 4.64 -22.22
C SER A 31 -0.46 3.80 -22.06
N ASP A 32 0.73 4.38 -22.27
CA ASP A 32 2.01 3.69 -22.04
C ASP A 32 2.20 3.38 -20.57
N ILE A 33 1.99 4.36 -19.68
CA ILE A 33 2.17 4.14 -18.25
C ILE A 33 1.19 3.11 -17.71
N ILE A 34 -0.08 3.15 -18.14
CA ILE A 34 -1.09 2.16 -17.75
C ILE A 34 -0.65 0.75 -18.17
N ARG A 35 -0.15 0.59 -19.41
CA ARG A 35 0.36 -0.72 -19.88
C ARG A 35 1.57 -1.19 -19.08
N ILE A 36 2.53 -0.31 -18.83
CA ILE A 36 3.75 -0.63 -18.06
C ILE A 36 3.39 -1.10 -16.66
N VAL A 37 2.54 -0.32 -15.97
CA VAL A 37 2.11 -0.62 -14.59
C VAL A 37 1.35 -1.93 -14.51
N LEU A 38 0.35 -2.15 -15.37
CA LEU A 38 -0.43 -3.39 -15.37
C LEU A 38 0.42 -4.61 -15.71
N THR A 39 1.39 -4.45 -16.63
CA THR A 39 2.34 -5.51 -16.96
C THR A 39 3.23 -5.86 -15.77
N ARG A 40 3.72 -4.84 -15.04
CA ARG A 40 4.55 -5.04 -13.84
C ARG A 40 3.77 -5.74 -12.72
N ILE A 41 2.52 -5.32 -12.47
CA ILE A 41 1.63 -5.97 -11.51
C ILE A 41 1.42 -7.45 -11.87
N ALA A 42 1.10 -7.73 -13.14
CA ALA A 42 0.85 -9.10 -13.60
C ALA A 42 2.10 -9.99 -13.45
N ARG A 43 3.29 -9.44 -13.71
CA ARG A 43 4.58 -10.14 -13.62
C ARG A 43 5.01 -10.38 -12.18
N ASP A 44 4.98 -9.35 -11.34
CA ASP A 44 5.62 -9.37 -10.03
C ASP A 44 4.65 -9.75 -8.89
N LYS A 45 3.35 -9.76 -9.17
CA LYS A 45 2.29 -9.98 -8.16
C LYS A 45 2.33 -8.94 -7.03
N ALA A 46 2.88 -7.77 -7.30
CA ALA A 46 2.98 -6.65 -6.37
C ALA A 46 2.63 -5.34 -7.07
N LEU A 47 2.15 -4.36 -6.32
CA LEU A 47 1.92 -3.02 -6.85
C LEU A 47 3.28 -2.31 -7.05
N PRO A 48 3.54 -1.69 -8.22
CA PRO A 48 4.78 -0.99 -8.53
C PRO A 48 4.78 0.43 -7.97
N VAL A 49 4.26 0.58 -6.76
CA VAL A 49 4.35 1.78 -5.95
C VAL A 49 4.98 1.36 -4.64
N GLU A 50 5.91 2.17 -4.15
CA GLU A 50 6.05 2.25 -2.71
C GLU A 50 4.68 2.70 -2.20
N LEU A 51 3.91 1.79 -1.59
CA LEU A 51 2.77 2.18 -0.75
C LEU A 51 3.36 2.87 0.48
N THR A 52 4.01 4.01 0.29
CA THR A 52 4.87 4.67 1.29
C THR A 52 4.05 5.23 2.44
N ARG A 53 2.72 5.26 2.32
CA ARG A 53 1.83 5.71 3.37
C ARG A 53 0.83 4.62 3.75
N PRO A 54 1.02 3.98 4.92
CA PRO A 54 -0.01 3.16 5.52
C PRO A 54 -1.33 3.94 5.66
N ASN A 55 -2.46 3.24 5.68
CA ASN A 55 -3.75 3.88 5.91
C ASN A 55 -3.83 4.48 7.34
N ALA A 56 -4.84 5.32 7.60
CA ALA A 56 -4.96 6.03 8.87
C ALA A 56 -5.00 5.08 10.08
N GLU A 57 -5.69 3.95 9.96
CA GLU A 57 -5.76 2.91 11.01
C GLU A 57 -4.38 2.31 11.29
N THR A 58 -3.63 1.97 10.25
CA THR A 58 -2.27 1.42 10.39
C THR A 58 -1.32 2.44 10.99
N ILE A 59 -1.43 3.72 10.60
CA ILE A 59 -0.64 4.80 11.21
C ILE A 59 -0.94 4.89 12.72
N ALA A 60 -2.21 4.88 13.11
CA ALA A 60 -2.61 4.93 14.52
C ALA A 60 -2.07 3.72 15.31
N ALA A 61 -2.18 2.51 14.75
CA ALA A 61 -1.63 1.30 15.37
C ALA A 61 -0.10 1.36 15.52
N MET A 62 0.61 1.92 14.54
CA MET A 62 2.06 2.12 14.62
C MET A 62 2.45 3.16 15.68
N GLU A 63 1.65 4.22 15.86
CA GLU A 63 1.84 5.21 16.92
C GLU A 63 1.60 4.60 18.30
N GLU A 64 0.53 3.81 18.47
CA GLU A 64 0.24 3.05 19.68
C GLU A 64 1.39 2.10 20.03
N ALA A 65 1.87 1.32 19.05
CA ALA A 65 3.00 0.41 19.25
C ALA A 65 4.29 1.14 19.69
N ARG A 66 4.56 2.33 19.14
CA ARG A 66 5.70 3.16 19.56
C ARG A 66 5.55 3.67 20.99
N ALA A 67 4.34 4.07 21.40
CA ALA A 67 4.05 4.51 22.76
C ALA A 67 4.22 3.36 23.76
N ILE A 68 3.69 2.16 23.46
CA ILE A 68 3.86 0.94 24.26
C ILE A 68 5.35 0.63 24.43
N LYS A 69 6.14 0.68 23.34
CA LYS A 69 7.59 0.44 23.40
C LYS A 69 8.31 1.47 24.28
N ALA A 70 7.96 2.75 24.18
CA ALA A 70 8.55 3.81 25.00
C ALA A 70 8.24 3.62 26.50
N GLY A 71 7.05 3.09 26.82
CA GLY A 71 6.63 2.76 28.19
C GLY A 71 7.21 1.46 28.76
N ARG A 72 8.13 0.78 28.07
CA ARG A 72 8.59 -0.59 28.40
C ARG A 72 7.43 -1.60 28.41
N GLY A 73 6.75 -1.72 27.27
CA GLY A 73 5.68 -2.70 27.06
C GLY A 73 6.07 -4.14 27.41
N GLU A 74 5.08 -5.03 27.46
CA GLU A 74 5.29 -6.43 27.83
C GLU A 74 6.37 -7.08 26.96
N HIS A 75 7.31 -7.76 27.62
CA HIS A 75 8.34 -8.57 27.01
C HIS A 75 8.06 -10.03 27.35
N PHE A 76 8.23 -10.91 26.36
CA PHE A 76 7.99 -12.33 26.50
C PHE A 76 9.29 -13.10 26.21
N ASN A 77 9.52 -14.17 26.96
CA ASN A 77 10.72 -15.01 26.82
C ASN A 77 10.50 -16.20 25.88
N SER A 78 9.26 -16.44 25.44
CA SER A 78 8.89 -17.51 24.51
C SER A 78 7.72 -17.11 23.60
N ALA A 79 7.55 -17.83 22.49
CA ALA A 79 6.43 -17.63 21.59
C ALA A 79 5.10 -18.00 22.25
N GLU A 80 5.04 -19.10 23.02
CA GLU A 80 3.85 -19.47 23.81
C GLU A 80 3.37 -18.32 24.71
N GLU A 81 4.27 -17.72 25.48
CA GLU A 81 3.93 -16.64 26.43
C GLU A 81 3.33 -15.41 25.71
N LEU A 82 3.86 -15.07 24.53
CA LEU A 82 3.30 -14.02 23.68
C LEU A 82 1.89 -14.37 23.20
N PHE A 83 1.69 -15.59 22.68
CA PHE A 83 0.39 -16.00 22.15
C PHE A 83 -0.68 -16.03 23.25
N GLU A 84 -0.35 -16.53 24.45
CA GLU A 84 -1.26 -16.50 25.60
C GLU A 84 -1.68 -15.07 25.99
N SER A 85 -0.76 -14.10 25.98
CA SER A 85 -1.10 -12.69 26.27
C SER A 85 -2.02 -12.10 25.18
N LEU A 86 -1.75 -12.38 23.91
CA LEU A 86 -2.58 -11.89 22.79
C LEU A 86 -3.99 -12.49 22.82
N GLU A 87 -4.13 -13.77 23.15
CA GLU A 87 -5.42 -14.45 23.26
C GLU A 87 -6.21 -13.98 24.48
N ARG A 88 -5.54 -13.75 25.62
CA ARG A 88 -6.15 -13.16 26.82
C ARG A 88 -6.70 -11.76 26.54
N ASN A 89 -5.98 -10.94 25.78
CA ASN A 89 -6.41 -9.59 25.41
C ASN A 89 -7.53 -9.56 24.35
N LYS A 90 -7.67 -10.60 23.50
CA LYS A 90 -8.82 -10.72 22.59
C LYS A 90 -10.15 -10.95 23.30
N ILE A 91 -10.14 -11.53 24.51
CA ILE A 91 -11.34 -11.82 25.30
C ILE A 91 -11.79 -10.58 26.11
N ALA A 92 -10.93 -9.56 26.25
CA ALA A 92 -11.17 -8.36 27.05
C ALA A 92 -11.64 -7.12 26.26
N LYS A 93 -11.80 -7.25 24.92
CA LYS A 93 -12.44 -6.25 24.05
C LYS A 93 -13.84 -6.72 23.64
#